data_AF-A0A2V7J829-F1
#
_entry.id   AF-A0A2V7J829-F1
#
_cell.length_a   1.000
_cell.length_b   1.000
_cell.length_c   1.000
_cell.angle_alpha   90.00
_cell.angle_beta   90.00
_cell.angle_gamma   90.00
#
_symmetry.space_group_name_H-M   'P 1'
#
loop_
_entity.id
_entity.type
_entity.pdbx_description
1 polymer ?
#
loop_
_entity_poly.entity_id
_entity_poly.type
_entity_poly.pdbx_seq_one_letter_code
_entity_poly.pdbx_strand_id
1 'polypeptide(L)'
;MATIDVTEPWATRRIEAPTYVLSRWLFLRLLGVVYLVAFLSLVPQVTGLVGEHGLLPARPFLDRASAIYGGAAYRLFPTLCWLGASDATLQALCWAGVALALLLIAGVAQVPVLLLLWVDYLSLSVAGQTFLWFQWDALLLETGLLAILFAPTQLVPSLTTERAPLAPARWLVWGLLFRLMVLSGATKLASGDPTWRHLTALDYHFWTQPLPPWPAWYAQWLPEWLHRAMTLAILVIELGVPWLILAPQRWRYLRYAACALLVAGQLAIALTGNYGFFNLLAIVLCVPLLDDAVLRRVLPLALTAGEPEPRWRQYAVRGLAAVLAVLAALAFAREIAQTLPGVRRPLENPLLDAVAPLRSVNGYGLFRVMTTERPEIVIEGSEDTLHWSEYGFPWKPGDVARRPRFMAPHMPRLDWQMWFAGLDPAGAQAWLLPLLRNILEGTPQVL
;
A
#
# COMPACT_ATOMS: atom_id res chain seq x y z
N MET A 1 26.68 -21.11 47.06
CA MET A 1 26.48 -21.28 45.60
C MET A 1 25.36 -22.29 45.42
N ALA A 2 24.13 -21.82 45.17
CA ALA A 2 23.00 -22.70 44.91
C ALA A 2 23.11 -23.22 43.46
N THR A 3 23.29 -24.53 43.31
CA THR A 3 23.20 -25.24 42.04
C THR A 3 21.77 -25.16 41.54
N ILE A 4 21.56 -24.45 40.43
CA ILE A 4 20.29 -24.43 39.71
C ILE A 4 20.02 -25.85 39.22
N ASP A 5 18.98 -26.48 39.77
CA ASP A 5 18.55 -27.82 39.39
C ASP A 5 17.85 -27.75 38.02
N VAL A 6 18.41 -28.44 37.03
CA VAL A 6 17.97 -28.41 35.62
C VAL A 6 16.65 -29.18 35.41
N THR A 7 16.03 -29.67 36.49
CA THR A 7 14.75 -30.41 36.48
C THR A 7 13.52 -29.52 36.63
N GLU A 8 13.66 -28.20 36.72
CA GLU A 8 12.50 -27.32 36.88
C GLU A 8 11.49 -27.43 35.69
N PRO A 9 10.17 -27.51 35.96
CA PRO A 9 9.13 -27.67 34.94
C PRO A 9 9.09 -26.56 33.87
N TRP A 10 9.68 -25.39 34.13
CA TRP A 10 9.81 -24.32 33.14
C TRP A 10 10.93 -24.58 32.13
N ALA A 11 11.95 -25.38 32.49
CA ALA A 11 13.05 -25.75 31.60
C ALA A 11 12.64 -26.84 30.59
N THR A 12 11.62 -27.63 30.90
CA THR A 12 11.17 -28.79 30.10
C THR A 12 9.79 -28.63 29.46
N ARG A 13 9.10 -27.50 29.64
CA ARG A 13 7.90 -27.20 28.84
C ARG A 13 8.30 -27.15 27.36
N ARG A 14 8.02 -28.24 26.63
CA ARG A 14 7.95 -28.22 25.17
C ARG A 14 6.92 -27.17 24.80
N ILE A 15 7.38 -25.96 24.46
CA ILE A 15 6.54 -24.94 23.85
C ILE A 15 6.07 -25.56 22.54
N GLU A 16 4.81 -25.99 22.47
CA GLU A 16 4.22 -26.45 21.23
C GLU A 16 4.49 -25.42 20.14
N ALA A 17 4.97 -25.89 18.99
CA ALA A 17 5.28 -25.01 17.88
C ALA A 17 4.00 -24.26 17.48
N PRO A 18 4.06 -22.92 17.35
CA PRO A 18 2.87 -22.15 16.97
C PRO A 18 2.41 -22.55 15.58
N THR A 19 1.11 -22.68 15.40
CA THR A 19 0.48 -22.77 14.08
C THR A 19 0.04 -21.38 13.64
N TYR A 20 -0.03 -21.17 12.32
CA TYR A 20 -0.41 -19.89 11.70
C TYR A 20 -1.49 -20.10 10.63
N VAL A 21 -2.29 -21.16 10.76
CA VAL A 21 -3.31 -21.53 9.77
C VAL A 21 -4.45 -20.52 9.80
N LEU A 22 -4.97 -20.22 10.99
CA LEU A 22 -6.01 -19.21 11.20
C LEU A 22 -5.50 -17.81 10.86
N SER A 23 -4.24 -17.54 11.21
CA SER A 23 -3.55 -16.29 10.85
C SER A 23 -3.51 -16.05 9.34
N ARG A 24 -3.09 -17.05 8.56
CA ARG A 24 -3.11 -16.98 7.09
C ARG A 24 -4.53 -16.88 6.55
N TRP A 25 -5.46 -17.70 7.06
CA TRP A 25 -6.86 -17.72 6.64
C TRP A 25 -7.49 -16.33 6.75
N LEU A 26 -7.24 -15.64 7.86
CA LEU A 26 -7.74 -14.29 8.13
C LEU A 26 -7.03 -13.25 7.25
N PHE A 27 -5.70 -13.30 7.16
CA PHE A 27 -4.90 -12.41 6.32
C PHE A 27 -5.37 -12.41 4.87
N LEU A 28 -5.58 -13.58 4.25
CA LEU A 28 -5.98 -13.67 2.85
C LEU A 28 -7.38 -13.10 2.60
N ARG A 29 -8.32 -13.29 3.52
CA ARG A 29 -9.67 -12.73 3.40
C ARG A 29 -9.67 -11.22 3.54
N LEU A 30 -8.93 -10.70 4.51
CA LEU A 30 -8.78 -9.26 4.70
C LEU A 30 -8.04 -8.62 3.53
N LEU A 31 -7.05 -9.31 2.93
CA LEU A 31 -6.42 -8.86 1.69
C LEU A 31 -7.43 -8.81 0.53
N GLY A 32 -8.34 -9.79 0.45
CA GLY A 32 -9.47 -9.74 -0.48
C GLY A 32 -10.37 -8.51 -0.26
N VAL A 33 -10.62 -8.11 0.99
CA VAL A 33 -11.34 -6.86 1.30
C VAL A 33 -10.56 -5.63 0.82
N VAL A 34 -9.23 -5.60 0.99
CA VAL A 34 -8.40 -4.49 0.46
C VAL A 34 -8.50 -4.41 -1.06
N TYR A 35 -8.37 -5.53 -1.78
CA TYR A 35 -8.56 -5.56 -3.24
C TYR A 35 -9.96 -5.07 -3.63
N LEU A 36 -11.00 -5.54 -2.96
CA LEU A 36 -12.37 -5.14 -3.21
C LEU A 36 -12.53 -3.62 -3.10
N VAL A 37 -12.01 -3.03 -2.02
CA VAL A 37 -11.99 -1.57 -1.83
C VAL A 37 -11.20 -0.88 -2.93
N ALA A 38 -10.01 -1.37 -3.28
CA ALA A 38 -9.16 -0.74 -4.29
C ALA A 38 -9.82 -0.72 -5.67
N PHE A 39 -10.48 -1.81 -6.08
CA PHE A 39 -11.19 -1.88 -7.36
C PHE A 39 -12.49 -1.07 -7.34
N LEU A 40 -13.34 -1.19 -6.31
CA LEU A 40 -14.56 -0.38 -6.21
C LEU A 40 -14.27 1.12 -6.15
N SER A 41 -13.16 1.50 -5.52
CA SER A 41 -12.69 2.89 -5.52
C SER A 41 -12.33 3.36 -6.93
N LEU A 42 -11.84 2.48 -7.80
CA LEU A 42 -11.36 2.81 -9.14
C LEU A 42 -12.48 2.80 -10.21
N VAL A 43 -13.48 1.92 -10.07
CA VAL A 43 -14.63 1.79 -11.00
C VAL A 43 -15.20 3.15 -11.47
N PRO A 44 -15.55 4.10 -10.57
CA PRO A 44 -16.17 5.36 -11.00
C PRO A 44 -15.16 6.35 -11.63
N GLN A 45 -13.86 6.10 -11.48
CA GLN A 45 -12.82 7.05 -11.90
C GLN A 45 -12.07 6.60 -13.15
N VAL A 46 -12.02 5.30 -13.45
CA VAL A 46 -11.07 4.74 -14.43
C VAL A 46 -11.21 5.35 -15.83
N THR A 47 -12.43 5.59 -16.29
CA THR A 47 -12.70 6.15 -17.63
C THR A 47 -12.34 7.63 -17.72
N GLY A 48 -12.66 8.43 -16.68
CA GLY A 48 -12.25 9.83 -16.61
C GLY A 48 -10.74 10.01 -16.51
N LEU A 49 -10.05 9.09 -15.85
CA LEU A 49 -8.59 9.18 -15.66
C LEU A 49 -7.81 8.70 -16.88
N VAL A 50 -8.13 7.52 -17.42
CA VAL A 50 -7.31 6.85 -18.45
C VAL A 50 -8.11 6.19 -19.58
N GLY A 51 -9.42 6.45 -19.64
CA GLY A 51 -10.28 6.06 -20.74
C GLY A 51 -9.97 6.79 -22.05
N GLU A 52 -10.72 6.48 -23.10
CA GLU A 52 -10.51 7.01 -24.45
C GLU A 52 -10.60 8.54 -24.49
N HIS A 53 -11.48 9.11 -23.67
CA HIS A 53 -11.68 10.55 -23.49
C HIS A 53 -11.19 11.06 -22.11
N GLY A 54 -10.37 10.26 -21.41
CA GLY A 54 -9.86 10.61 -20.09
C GLY A 54 -8.68 11.58 -20.12
N LEU A 55 -8.16 11.89 -18.94
CA LEU A 55 -7.03 12.81 -18.75
C LEU A 55 -5.71 12.28 -19.35
N LEU A 56 -5.45 10.99 -19.18
CA LEU A 56 -4.26 10.29 -19.70
C LEU A 56 -4.66 8.99 -20.41
N PRO A 57 -5.21 9.06 -21.63
CA PRO A 57 -5.74 7.89 -22.32
C PRO A 57 -4.71 6.76 -22.45
N ALA A 58 -5.09 5.55 -22.02
CA ALA A 58 -4.18 4.40 -21.96
C ALA A 58 -3.72 3.94 -23.35
N ARG A 59 -4.60 4.02 -24.37
CA ARG A 59 -4.27 3.57 -25.74
C ARG A 59 -3.13 4.39 -26.38
N PRO A 60 -3.19 5.74 -26.47
CA PRO A 60 -2.07 6.56 -26.93
C PRO A 60 -0.79 6.39 -26.13
N PHE A 61 -0.87 6.08 -24.83
CA PHE A 61 0.30 5.78 -24.02
C PHE A 61 1.00 4.49 -24.48
N LEU A 62 0.23 3.40 -24.65
CA LEU A 62 0.75 2.11 -25.09
C LEU A 62 1.26 2.16 -26.55
N ASP A 63 0.55 2.86 -27.44
CA ASP A 63 0.98 3.03 -28.83
C ASP A 63 2.32 3.77 -28.91
N ARG A 64 2.51 4.82 -28.11
CA ARG A 64 3.80 5.53 -27.99
C ARG A 64 4.90 4.64 -27.39
N ALA A 65 4.60 3.87 -26.35
CA ALA A 65 5.57 2.95 -25.76
C ALA A 65 6.03 1.90 -26.78
N SER A 66 5.11 1.34 -27.57
CA SER A 66 5.42 0.42 -28.67
C SER A 66 6.27 1.08 -29.76
N ALA A 67 5.94 2.32 -30.15
CA ALA A 67 6.72 3.06 -31.15
C ALA A 67 8.17 3.35 -30.71
N ILE A 68 8.38 3.64 -29.42
CA ILE A 68 9.71 3.98 -28.86
C ILE A 68 10.54 2.73 -28.57
N TYR A 69 9.94 1.71 -27.94
CA TYR A 69 10.67 0.57 -27.39
C TYR A 69 10.50 -0.73 -28.21
N GLY A 70 9.66 -0.71 -29.25
CA GLY A 70 9.35 -1.90 -30.06
C GLY A 70 8.87 -3.07 -29.19
N GLY A 71 9.40 -4.27 -29.45
CA GLY A 71 9.08 -5.47 -28.68
C GLY A 71 9.43 -5.40 -27.19
N ALA A 72 10.35 -4.50 -26.78
CA ALA A 72 10.68 -4.34 -25.37
C ALA A 72 9.55 -3.68 -24.57
N ALA A 73 8.61 -2.98 -25.23
CA ALA A 73 7.47 -2.32 -24.59
C ALA A 73 6.63 -3.29 -23.74
N TYR A 74 6.40 -4.52 -24.22
CA TYR A 74 5.64 -5.54 -23.50
C TYR A 74 6.30 -5.95 -22.18
N ARG A 75 7.63 -5.93 -22.10
CA ARG A 75 8.39 -6.22 -20.87
C ARG A 75 8.44 -5.01 -19.93
N LEU A 76 8.58 -3.81 -20.48
CA LEU A 76 8.70 -2.56 -19.71
C LEU A 76 7.35 -2.10 -19.14
N PHE A 77 6.25 -2.42 -19.83
CA PHE A 77 4.89 -2.06 -19.45
C PHE A 77 3.99 -3.31 -19.50
N PRO A 78 4.17 -4.28 -18.57
CA PRO A 78 3.36 -5.49 -18.56
C PRO A 78 1.91 -5.14 -18.19
N THR A 79 0.99 -5.28 -19.15
CA THR A 79 -0.44 -5.00 -18.92
C THR A 79 -1.33 -5.81 -19.88
N LEU A 80 -2.50 -6.23 -19.41
CA LEU A 80 -3.55 -6.81 -20.27
C LEU A 80 -4.11 -5.77 -21.27
N CYS A 81 -3.91 -4.48 -21.04
CA CYS A 81 -4.38 -3.41 -21.91
C CYS A 81 -3.71 -3.39 -23.31
N TRP A 82 -2.66 -4.19 -23.53
CA TRP A 82 -2.12 -4.44 -24.89
C TRP A 82 -3.13 -5.15 -25.80
N LEU A 83 -4.07 -5.93 -25.24
CA LEU A 83 -5.14 -6.58 -25.99
C LEU A 83 -6.24 -5.60 -26.39
N GLY A 84 -6.35 -4.49 -25.67
CA GLY A 84 -7.35 -3.44 -25.86
C GLY A 84 -7.41 -2.54 -24.63
N ALA A 85 -7.60 -1.24 -24.84
CA ALA A 85 -7.62 -0.23 -23.79
C ALA A 85 -8.81 0.73 -23.93
N SER A 86 -9.94 0.21 -24.40
CA SER A 86 -11.20 0.95 -24.46
C SER A 86 -11.83 1.08 -23.07
N ASP A 87 -12.78 2.00 -22.94
CA ASP A 87 -13.53 2.22 -21.69
C ASP A 87 -14.20 0.93 -21.19
N ALA A 88 -14.76 0.14 -22.10
CA ALA A 88 -15.35 -1.15 -21.77
C ALA A 88 -14.32 -2.15 -21.21
N THR A 89 -13.11 -2.21 -21.79
CA THR A 89 -12.04 -3.09 -21.28
C THR A 89 -11.56 -2.64 -19.91
N LEU A 90 -11.38 -1.33 -19.69
CA LEU A 90 -10.96 -0.78 -18.40
C LEU A 90 -11.99 -1.04 -17.30
N GLN A 91 -13.28 -0.87 -17.62
CA GLN A 91 -14.38 -1.21 -16.71
C GLN A 91 -14.45 -2.71 -16.45
N ALA A 92 -14.28 -3.55 -17.49
CA ALA A 92 -14.27 -5.00 -17.34
C ALA A 92 -13.14 -5.48 -16.43
N LEU A 93 -11.94 -4.91 -16.54
CA LEU A 93 -10.83 -5.19 -15.62
C LEU A 93 -11.18 -4.79 -14.18
N CYS A 94 -11.76 -3.60 -13.97
CA CYS A 94 -12.17 -3.17 -12.63
C CYS A 94 -13.20 -4.14 -12.00
N TRP A 95 -14.24 -4.53 -12.75
CA TRP A 95 -15.27 -5.45 -12.27
C TRP A 95 -14.79 -6.91 -12.15
N ALA A 96 -13.87 -7.34 -13.01
CA ALA A 96 -13.20 -8.63 -12.86
C ALA A 96 -12.41 -8.68 -11.55
N GLY A 97 -11.65 -7.61 -11.24
CA GLY A 97 -10.97 -7.44 -9.97
C GLY A 97 -11.90 -7.50 -8.76
N VAL A 98 -13.09 -6.88 -8.83
CA VAL A 98 -14.14 -6.99 -7.80
C VAL A 98 -14.57 -8.45 -7.62
N ALA A 99 -14.88 -9.15 -8.70
CA ALA A 99 -15.32 -10.55 -8.63
C ALA A 99 -14.22 -11.46 -8.06
N LEU A 100 -12.97 -11.29 -8.50
CA LEU A 100 -11.82 -12.03 -7.99
C LEU A 100 -11.57 -11.75 -6.50
N ALA A 101 -11.74 -10.50 -6.05
CA ALA A 101 -11.62 -10.13 -4.64
C ALA A 101 -12.67 -10.84 -3.78
N LEU A 102 -13.92 -10.92 -4.26
CA LEU A 102 -14.99 -11.69 -3.59
C LEU A 102 -14.67 -13.18 -3.51
N LEU A 103 -14.09 -13.77 -4.57
CA LEU A 103 -13.63 -15.16 -4.55
C LEU A 103 -12.51 -15.38 -3.52
N LEU A 104 -11.59 -14.43 -3.38
CA LEU A 104 -10.52 -14.50 -2.37
C LEU A 104 -11.09 -14.41 -0.95
N ILE A 105 -12.09 -13.55 -0.71
CA ILE A 105 -12.82 -13.47 0.57
C ILE A 105 -13.54 -14.79 0.87
N ALA A 106 -14.16 -15.41 -0.14
CA ALA A 106 -14.78 -16.72 -0.02
C ALA A 106 -13.74 -17.85 0.23
N GLY A 107 -12.48 -17.64 -0.16
CA GLY A 107 -11.40 -18.63 -0.07
C GLY A 107 -11.38 -19.63 -1.23
N VAL A 108 -11.94 -19.27 -2.38
CA VAL A 108 -12.00 -20.12 -3.57
C VAL A 108 -10.71 -19.98 -4.37
N ALA A 109 -10.10 -21.11 -4.77
CA ALA A 109 -8.94 -21.19 -5.66
C ALA A 109 -7.87 -20.10 -5.39
N GLN A 110 -7.47 -19.97 -4.13
CA GLN A 110 -6.79 -18.76 -3.64
C GLN A 110 -5.50 -18.42 -4.41
N VAL A 111 -4.69 -19.42 -4.79
CA VAL A 111 -3.45 -19.19 -5.54
C VAL A 111 -3.74 -18.66 -6.96
N PRO A 112 -4.55 -19.34 -7.81
CA PRO A 112 -5.00 -18.77 -9.08
C PRO A 112 -5.67 -17.39 -8.94
N VAL A 113 -6.55 -17.21 -7.97
CA VAL A 113 -7.28 -15.95 -7.77
C VAL A 113 -6.32 -14.82 -7.41
N LEU A 114 -5.35 -15.05 -6.52
CA LEU A 114 -4.32 -14.06 -6.17
C LEU A 114 -3.41 -13.72 -7.36
N LEU A 115 -3.05 -14.72 -8.18
CA LEU A 115 -2.28 -14.48 -9.40
C LEU A 115 -3.06 -13.59 -10.38
N LEU A 116 -4.35 -13.87 -10.59
CA LEU A 116 -5.22 -13.07 -11.45
C LEU A 116 -5.42 -11.65 -10.88
N LEU A 117 -5.67 -11.51 -9.59
CA LEU A 117 -5.75 -10.20 -8.92
C LEU A 117 -4.47 -9.38 -9.10
N TRP A 118 -3.32 -10.02 -8.97
CA TRP A 118 -2.03 -9.36 -9.14
C TRP A 118 -1.81 -8.92 -10.59
N VAL A 119 -2.09 -9.77 -11.58
CA VAL A 119 -1.98 -9.43 -13.01
C VAL A 119 -2.95 -8.31 -13.40
N ASP A 120 -4.20 -8.39 -12.95
CA ASP A 120 -5.25 -7.41 -13.23
C ASP A 120 -4.88 -6.04 -12.64
N TYR A 121 -4.52 -6.01 -11.35
CA TYR A 121 -4.12 -4.78 -10.69
C TYR A 121 -2.82 -4.19 -11.26
N LEU A 122 -1.85 -5.03 -11.66
CA LEU A 122 -0.64 -4.57 -12.35
C LEU A 122 -0.99 -3.92 -13.69
N SER A 123 -1.94 -4.52 -14.42
CA SER A 123 -2.40 -4.03 -15.72
C SER A 123 -3.02 -2.64 -15.60
N LEU A 124 -3.92 -2.45 -14.63
CA LEU A 124 -4.53 -1.16 -14.33
C LEU A 124 -3.52 -0.16 -13.77
N SER A 125 -2.54 -0.61 -12.97
CA SER A 125 -1.50 0.27 -12.45
C SER A 125 -0.60 0.80 -13.58
N VAL A 126 -0.23 -0.05 -14.53
CA VAL A 126 0.56 0.34 -15.72
C VAL A 126 -0.23 1.29 -16.62
N ALA A 127 -1.48 0.96 -16.98
CA ALA A 127 -2.34 1.80 -17.81
C ALA A 127 -2.69 3.13 -17.12
N GLY A 128 -2.85 3.07 -15.80
CA GLY A 128 -3.17 4.17 -14.90
C GLY A 128 -2.15 5.29 -14.78
N GLN A 129 -0.90 5.03 -15.20
CA GLN A 129 0.19 6.01 -15.19
C GLN A 129 0.29 6.72 -13.83
N THR A 130 0.32 8.06 -13.81
CA THR A 130 0.45 8.86 -12.58
C THR A 130 -0.70 8.60 -11.60
N PHE A 131 -1.91 8.32 -12.08
CA PHE A 131 -3.07 8.13 -11.22
C PHE A 131 -3.04 6.79 -10.46
N LEU A 132 -2.20 5.83 -10.86
CA LEU A 132 -1.98 4.56 -10.15
C LEU A 132 -0.50 4.31 -9.79
N TRP A 133 0.24 5.40 -9.53
CA TRP A 133 1.64 5.38 -9.12
C TRP A 133 1.83 5.76 -7.64
N PHE A 134 0.89 5.41 -6.78
CA PHE A 134 0.99 5.73 -5.36
C PHE A 134 1.57 4.58 -4.54
N GLN A 135 2.07 4.90 -3.33
CA GLN A 135 2.70 3.90 -2.46
C GLN A 135 1.76 2.76 -2.04
N TRP A 136 0.46 3.01 -1.92
CA TRP A 136 -0.52 1.95 -1.65
C TRP A 136 -0.76 1.03 -2.85
N ASP A 137 -0.67 1.55 -4.08
CA ASP A 137 -0.77 0.71 -5.28
C ASP A 137 0.45 -0.24 -5.34
N ALA A 138 1.64 0.30 -5.08
CA ALA A 138 2.89 -0.47 -4.99
C ALA A 138 2.89 -1.50 -3.84
N LEU A 139 2.39 -1.11 -2.66
CA LEU A 139 2.27 -2.00 -1.51
C LEU A 139 1.26 -3.13 -1.77
N LEU A 140 0.15 -2.86 -2.47
CA LEU A 140 -0.84 -3.87 -2.82
C LEU A 140 -0.29 -4.89 -3.82
N LEU A 141 0.45 -4.44 -4.83
CA LEU A 141 1.13 -5.33 -5.79
C LEU A 141 2.15 -6.23 -5.10
N GLU A 142 2.99 -5.67 -4.24
CA GLU A 142 3.98 -6.44 -3.50
C GLU A 142 3.33 -7.41 -2.50
N THR A 143 2.30 -6.96 -1.77
CA THR A 143 1.54 -7.83 -0.86
C THR A 143 0.83 -8.96 -1.60
N GLY A 144 0.24 -8.66 -2.76
CA GLY A 144 -0.40 -9.65 -3.63
C GLY A 144 0.57 -10.73 -4.10
N LEU A 145 1.75 -10.33 -4.59
CA LEU A 145 2.80 -11.26 -5.00
C LEU A 145 3.23 -12.19 -3.86
N LEU A 146 3.45 -11.64 -2.67
CA LEU A 146 3.82 -12.43 -1.49
C LEU A 146 2.67 -13.34 -1.02
N ALA A 147 1.42 -12.89 -1.15
CA ALA A 147 0.25 -13.68 -0.80
C ALA A 147 0.11 -14.93 -1.68
N ILE A 148 0.49 -14.90 -2.96
CA ILE A 148 0.51 -16.08 -3.85
C ILE A 148 1.38 -17.20 -3.24
N LEU A 149 2.53 -16.83 -2.66
CA LEU A 149 3.46 -17.76 -2.02
C LEU A 149 2.95 -18.24 -0.66
N PHE A 150 2.19 -17.40 0.03
CA PHE A 150 1.67 -17.68 1.35
C PHE A 150 0.40 -18.54 1.32
N ALA A 151 -0.46 -18.37 0.31
CA ALA A 151 -1.76 -19.02 0.17
C ALA A 151 -1.69 -20.56 0.06
N PRO A 152 -2.70 -21.30 0.55
CA PRO A 152 -2.75 -22.75 0.37
C PRO A 152 -3.05 -23.13 -1.10
N THR A 153 -2.58 -24.29 -1.56
CA THR A 153 -2.88 -24.80 -2.92
C THR A 153 -4.31 -25.34 -3.07
N GLN A 154 -5.12 -25.33 -2.02
CA GLN A 154 -6.47 -25.88 -2.05
C GLN A 154 -7.37 -25.02 -2.95
N LEU A 155 -8.10 -25.69 -3.85
CA LEU A 155 -9.05 -25.01 -4.74
C LEU A 155 -10.40 -24.79 -4.09
N VAL A 156 -10.84 -25.76 -3.28
CA VAL A 156 -12.11 -25.71 -2.56
C VAL A 156 -11.84 -25.18 -1.15
N PRO A 157 -12.56 -24.13 -0.70
CA PRO A 157 -12.42 -23.62 0.65
C PRO A 157 -12.84 -24.70 1.65
N SER A 158 -12.10 -24.78 2.76
CA SER A 158 -12.43 -25.63 3.90
C SER A 158 -12.50 -24.78 5.15
N LEU A 159 -13.53 -25.01 5.97
CA LEU A 159 -13.71 -24.33 7.25
C LEU A 159 -13.02 -25.06 8.41
N THR A 160 -12.55 -26.30 8.18
CA THR A 160 -12.01 -27.17 9.22
C THR A 160 -10.53 -27.47 9.02
N THR A 161 -10.06 -27.56 7.78
CA THR A 161 -8.69 -27.98 7.47
C THR A 161 -8.06 -27.15 6.36
N GLU A 162 -6.89 -26.58 6.62
CA GLU A 162 -6.09 -25.88 5.61
C GLU A 162 -4.65 -26.39 5.63
N ARG A 163 -3.99 -26.46 4.45
CA ARG A 163 -2.59 -26.91 4.37
C ARG A 163 -1.67 -26.06 5.24
N ALA A 164 -0.68 -26.63 5.92
CA ALA A 164 0.19 -25.84 6.79
C ALA A 164 0.92 -24.70 6.04
N PRO A 165 0.95 -23.46 6.58
CA PRO A 165 1.63 -22.34 5.94
C PRO A 165 3.16 -22.51 5.93
N LEU A 166 3.78 -22.11 4.83
CA LEU A 166 5.23 -22.21 4.65
C LEU A 166 5.94 -21.06 5.37
N ALA A 167 6.88 -21.39 6.26
CA ALA A 167 7.64 -20.41 7.02
C ALA A 167 8.37 -19.36 6.15
N PRO A 168 9.03 -19.71 5.02
CA PRO A 168 9.67 -18.71 4.16
C PRO A 168 8.71 -17.65 3.63
N ALA A 169 7.51 -18.04 3.18
CA ALA A 169 6.50 -17.09 2.71
C ALA A 169 6.01 -16.16 3.84
N ARG A 170 5.81 -16.70 5.05
CA ARG A 170 5.47 -15.89 6.23
C ARG A 170 6.58 -14.87 6.55
N TRP A 171 7.85 -15.28 6.47
CA TRP A 171 8.98 -14.38 6.69
C TRP A 171 9.07 -13.27 5.65
N LEU A 172 8.69 -13.51 4.39
CA LEU A 172 8.59 -12.44 3.40
C LEU A 172 7.51 -11.43 3.77
N VAL A 173 6.33 -11.87 4.21
CA VAL A 173 5.25 -10.96 4.64
C VAL A 173 5.68 -10.14 5.87
N TRP A 174 6.33 -10.79 6.85
CA TRP A 174 6.93 -10.08 7.99
C TRP A 174 8.03 -9.11 7.56
N GLY A 175 8.86 -9.52 6.61
CA GLY A 175 9.92 -8.69 6.03
C GLY A 175 9.37 -7.48 5.29
N LEU A 176 8.25 -7.62 4.58
CA LEU A 176 7.55 -6.51 3.93
C LEU A 176 7.03 -5.51 4.97
N LEU A 177 6.36 -5.98 6.03
CA LEU A 177 5.89 -5.10 7.10
C LEU A 177 7.06 -4.40 7.81
N PHE A 178 8.13 -5.14 8.11
CA PHE A 178 9.34 -4.57 8.69
C PHE A 178 9.93 -3.48 7.80
N ARG A 179 10.11 -3.79 6.51
CA ARG A 179 10.65 -2.87 5.51
C ARG A 179 9.78 -1.63 5.35
N LEU A 180 8.45 -1.80 5.28
CA LEU A 180 7.48 -0.71 5.22
C LEU A 180 7.65 0.26 6.39
N MET A 181 7.61 -0.24 7.62
CA MET A 181 7.66 0.60 8.81
C MET A 181 9.03 1.27 8.98
N VAL A 182 10.11 0.50 8.85
CA VAL A 182 11.48 1.05 9.02
C VAL A 182 11.80 2.08 7.95
N LEU A 183 11.47 1.82 6.67
CA LEU A 183 11.72 2.81 5.63
C LEU A 183 10.83 4.06 5.82
N SER A 184 9.60 3.91 6.31
CA SER A 184 8.72 5.06 6.61
C SER A 184 9.33 6.00 7.65
N GLY A 185 10.02 5.48 8.68
CA GLY A 185 10.68 6.31 9.69
C GLY A 185 12.12 6.73 9.30
N ALA A 186 12.87 5.83 8.69
CA ALA A 186 14.29 6.06 8.40
C ALA A 186 14.46 7.13 7.33
N THR A 187 13.59 7.16 6.32
CA THR A 187 13.63 8.18 5.27
C THR A 187 13.31 9.57 5.79
N LYS A 188 12.46 9.72 6.83
CA LYS A 188 12.18 11.00 7.50
C LYS A 188 13.41 11.60 8.17
N LEU A 189 14.26 10.76 8.79
CA LEU A 189 15.50 11.22 9.42
C LEU A 189 16.63 11.39 8.40
N ALA A 190 16.69 10.49 7.42
CA ALA A 190 17.72 10.48 6.38
C ALA A 190 17.56 11.64 5.38
N SER A 191 16.34 12.15 5.15
CA SER A 191 16.06 13.25 4.21
C SER A 191 16.79 14.55 4.56
N GLY A 192 17.18 14.72 5.82
CA GLY A 192 17.81 15.94 6.33
C GLY A 192 16.81 17.06 6.66
N ASP A 193 15.51 16.81 6.56
CA ASP A 193 14.48 17.78 6.91
C ASP A 193 14.54 18.16 8.41
N PRO A 194 14.67 19.46 8.74
CA PRO A 194 14.77 19.92 10.13
C PRO A 194 13.51 19.63 10.95
N THR A 195 12.32 19.58 10.35
CA THR A 195 11.05 19.41 11.08
C THR A 195 10.98 18.05 11.79
N TRP A 196 11.48 16.98 11.14
CA TRP A 196 11.58 15.66 11.75
C TRP A 196 12.60 15.61 12.88
N ARG A 197 13.76 16.27 12.71
CA ARG A 197 14.83 16.30 13.72
C ARG A 197 14.46 17.11 14.97
N HIS A 198 13.69 18.18 14.79
CA HIS A 198 13.23 19.05 15.88
C HIS A 198 11.87 18.64 16.43
N LEU A 199 11.29 17.53 15.95
CA LEU A 199 9.99 16.98 16.36
C LEU A 199 8.79 17.92 16.09
N THR A 200 8.90 18.83 15.12
CA THR A 200 7.86 19.80 14.76
C THR A 200 7.09 19.41 13.49
N ALA A 201 7.38 18.26 12.89
CA ALA A 201 6.74 17.82 11.65
C ALA A 201 5.20 17.78 11.73
N LEU A 202 4.65 17.35 12.87
CA LEU A 202 3.20 17.32 13.08
C LEU A 202 2.55 18.68 13.36
N ASP A 203 3.33 19.76 13.55
CA ASP A 203 2.78 21.12 13.59
C ASP A 203 2.24 21.55 12.21
N TYR A 204 2.70 20.89 11.14
CA TYR A 204 2.31 21.18 9.76
C TYR A 204 1.42 20.09 9.17
N HIS A 205 1.76 18.83 9.45
CA HIS A 205 1.19 17.66 8.76
C HIS A 205 -0.33 17.64 8.68
N PHE A 206 -1.04 17.97 9.76
CA PHE A 206 -2.50 17.80 9.81
C PHE A 206 -3.24 18.69 8.81
N TRP A 207 -2.71 19.88 8.51
CA TRP A 207 -3.32 20.79 7.55
C TRP A 207 -2.65 20.75 6.17
N THR A 208 -1.35 20.43 6.08
CA THR A 208 -0.61 20.40 4.80
C THR A 208 -0.73 19.10 4.02
N GLN A 209 -1.20 18.01 4.63
CA GLN A 209 -1.40 16.73 3.97
C GLN A 209 -2.38 16.81 2.77
N PRO A 210 -2.39 15.80 1.88
CA PRO A 210 -3.14 15.86 0.63
C PRO A 210 -4.64 16.05 0.83
N LEU A 211 -5.25 15.14 1.60
CA LEU A 211 -6.68 15.08 1.82
C LEU A 211 -6.97 14.94 3.33
N PRO A 212 -6.84 16.02 4.11
CA PRO A 212 -7.09 16.01 5.54
C PRO A 212 -8.56 15.74 5.83
N PRO A 213 -8.91 14.72 6.64
CA PRO A 213 -10.27 14.52 7.10
C PRO A 213 -10.60 15.50 8.23
N TRP A 214 -11.88 15.66 8.57
CA TRP A 214 -12.27 16.58 9.65
C TRP A 214 -11.61 16.34 11.02
N PRO A 215 -11.19 15.12 11.44
CA PRO A 215 -10.48 14.95 12.70
C PRO A 215 -9.10 15.63 12.69
N ALA A 216 -8.47 15.77 11.51
CA ALA A 216 -7.18 16.44 11.36
C ALA A 216 -7.25 17.90 11.82
N TRP A 217 -8.38 18.57 11.60
CA TRP A 217 -8.60 19.93 12.10
C TRP A 217 -8.43 19.98 13.62
N TYR A 218 -9.05 19.05 14.36
CA TYR A 218 -8.94 19.02 15.82
C TYR A 218 -7.53 18.65 16.28
N ALA A 219 -6.88 17.73 15.55
CA ALA A 219 -5.50 17.36 15.82
C ALA A 219 -4.55 18.55 15.68
N GLN A 220 -4.76 19.42 14.68
CA GLN A 220 -3.92 20.60 14.46
C GLN A 220 -3.94 21.63 15.61
N TRP A 221 -5.04 21.70 16.35
CA TRP A 221 -5.19 22.65 17.46
C TRP A 221 -4.71 22.10 18.80
N LEU A 222 -4.10 20.91 18.81
CA LEU A 222 -3.47 20.40 20.02
C LEU A 222 -2.24 21.26 20.40
N PRO A 223 -1.90 21.35 21.70
CA PRO A 223 -0.72 22.10 22.12
C PRO A 223 0.57 21.54 21.52
N GLU A 224 1.55 22.41 21.25
CA GLU A 224 2.82 22.07 20.61
C GLU A 224 3.56 20.89 21.30
N TRP A 225 3.55 20.83 22.63
CA TRP A 225 4.20 19.71 23.35
C TRP A 225 3.59 18.36 22.98
N LEU A 226 2.30 18.32 22.68
CA LEU A 226 1.59 17.11 22.27
C LEU A 226 1.94 16.73 20.83
N HIS A 227 2.06 17.70 19.91
CA HIS A 227 2.58 17.44 18.55
C HIS A 227 4.00 16.88 18.57
N ARG A 228 4.88 17.43 19.41
CA ARG A 228 6.25 16.92 19.59
C ARG A 228 6.22 15.50 20.15
N ALA A 229 5.38 15.22 21.14
CA ALA A 229 5.20 13.88 21.69
C ALA A 229 4.65 12.88 20.64
N MET A 230 3.68 13.30 19.82
CA MET A 230 3.13 12.50 18.72
C MET A 230 4.18 12.24 17.64
N THR A 231 5.02 13.23 17.32
CA THR A 231 6.10 13.11 16.34
C THR A 231 7.17 12.13 16.83
N LEU A 232 7.53 12.20 18.10
CA LEU A 232 8.41 11.20 18.71
C LEU A 232 7.77 9.81 18.72
N ALA A 233 6.49 9.70 19.08
CA ALA A 233 5.78 8.44 19.14
C ALA A 233 5.72 7.75 17.76
N ILE A 234 5.43 8.48 16.68
CA ILE A 234 5.41 7.90 15.33
C ILE A 234 6.81 7.43 14.91
N LEU A 235 7.87 8.20 15.22
CA LEU A 235 9.25 7.77 14.94
C LEU A 235 9.62 6.50 15.72
N VAL A 236 9.20 6.38 16.98
CA VAL A 236 9.41 5.15 17.78
C VAL A 236 8.62 3.96 17.21
N ILE A 237 7.38 4.18 16.78
CA ILE A 237 6.54 3.15 16.15
C ILE A 237 7.13 2.71 14.80
N GLU A 238 7.69 3.63 14.02
CA GLU A 238 8.25 3.31 12.70
C GLU A 238 9.66 2.72 12.76
N LEU A 239 10.49 3.12 13.73
CA LEU A 239 11.90 2.69 13.81
C LEU A 239 12.17 1.63 14.87
N GLY A 240 11.48 1.70 16.01
CA GLY A 240 11.71 0.83 17.16
C GLY A 240 10.84 -0.42 17.16
N VAL A 241 9.52 -0.25 17.00
CA VAL A 241 8.55 -1.36 17.07
C VAL A 241 8.79 -2.46 16.04
N PRO A 242 9.24 -2.22 14.79
CA PRO A 242 9.43 -3.29 13.81
C PRO A 242 10.46 -4.34 14.25
N TRP A 243 11.45 -3.99 15.08
CA TRP A 243 12.41 -4.97 15.60
C TRP A 243 11.75 -6.04 16.47
N LEU A 244 10.60 -5.74 17.08
CA LEU A 244 9.82 -6.71 17.85
C LEU A 244 9.18 -7.77 16.95
N ILE A 245 9.00 -7.52 15.65
CA ILE A 245 8.53 -8.53 14.66
C ILE A 245 9.52 -9.70 14.59
N LEU A 246 10.81 -9.40 14.70
CA LEU A 246 11.90 -10.38 14.58
C LEU A 246 12.11 -11.18 15.88
N ALA A 247 11.30 -10.95 16.91
CA ALA A 247 11.42 -11.63 18.19
C ALA A 247 11.33 -13.17 18.03
N PRO A 248 12.25 -13.93 18.66
CA PRO A 248 12.22 -15.39 18.62
C PRO A 248 10.93 -15.97 19.19
N GLN A 249 10.64 -17.23 18.87
CA GLN A 249 9.38 -17.88 19.26
C GLN A 249 9.10 -17.85 20.78
N ARG A 250 10.13 -17.99 21.61
CA ARG A 250 10.03 -17.88 23.07
C ARG A 250 9.45 -16.54 23.56
N TRP A 251 9.57 -15.48 22.75
CA TRP A 251 9.13 -14.12 23.06
C TRP A 251 8.02 -13.66 22.12
N ARG A 252 7.14 -14.58 21.69
CA ARG A 252 6.01 -14.29 20.80
C ARG A 252 5.10 -13.15 21.27
N TYR A 253 5.03 -12.88 22.58
CA TYR A 253 4.29 -11.75 23.13
C TYR A 253 4.83 -10.39 22.68
N LEU A 254 6.13 -10.29 22.37
CA LEU A 254 6.71 -9.09 21.76
C LEU A 254 6.15 -8.86 20.35
N ARG A 255 5.90 -9.93 19.57
CA ARG A 255 5.23 -9.81 18.27
C ARG A 255 3.77 -9.39 18.40
N TYR A 256 3.07 -9.83 19.45
CA TYR A 256 1.72 -9.36 19.73
C TYR A 256 1.70 -7.87 20.11
N ALA A 257 2.65 -7.44 20.93
CA ALA A 257 2.84 -6.03 21.25
C ALA A 257 3.16 -5.21 20.00
N ALA A 258 4.03 -5.73 19.11
CA ALA A 258 4.32 -5.11 17.83
C ALA A 258 3.05 -4.94 16.99
N CYS A 259 2.26 -6.02 16.83
CA CYS A 259 0.98 -5.98 16.13
C CYS A 259 0.05 -4.90 16.71
N ALA A 260 -0.14 -4.88 18.04
CA ALA A 260 -1.00 -3.90 18.69
C ALA A 260 -0.54 -2.45 18.47
N LEU A 261 0.76 -2.17 18.65
CA LEU A 261 1.32 -0.83 18.48
C LEU A 261 1.28 -0.36 17.02
N LEU A 262 1.60 -1.24 16.07
CA LEU A 262 1.53 -0.93 14.65
C LEU A 262 0.10 -0.67 14.20
N VAL A 263 -0.87 -1.52 14.62
CA VAL A 263 -2.29 -1.31 14.33
C VAL A 263 -2.79 -0.01 14.95
N ALA A 264 -2.45 0.27 16.21
CA ALA A 264 -2.82 1.53 16.86
C ALA A 264 -2.24 2.76 16.12
N GLY A 265 -0.98 2.70 15.69
CA GLY A 265 -0.36 3.73 14.86
C GLY A 265 -1.08 3.94 13.54
N GLN A 266 -1.39 2.85 12.82
CA GLN A 266 -2.13 2.94 11.54
C GLN A 266 -3.55 3.47 11.71
N LEU A 267 -4.24 3.13 12.80
CA LEU A 267 -5.57 3.68 13.13
C LEU A 267 -5.50 5.17 13.45
N ALA A 268 -4.48 5.60 14.20
CA ALA A 268 -4.27 7.03 14.48
C ALA A 268 -4.03 7.81 13.18
N ILE A 269 -3.16 7.29 12.30
CA ILE A 269 -2.90 7.88 10.97
C ILE A 269 -4.19 7.93 10.14
N ALA A 270 -4.96 6.85 10.08
CA ALA A 270 -6.21 6.79 9.31
C ALA A 270 -7.30 7.72 9.87
N LEU A 271 -7.27 8.00 11.17
CA LEU A 271 -8.20 8.93 11.80
C LEU A 271 -7.87 10.38 11.42
N THR A 272 -6.59 10.73 11.36
CA THR A 272 -6.12 12.10 11.14
C THR A 272 -5.69 12.38 9.70
N GLY A 273 -5.71 11.40 8.81
CA GLY A 273 -5.34 11.53 7.40
C GLY A 273 -6.04 10.50 6.55
N ASN A 274 -6.37 10.85 5.30
CA ASN A 274 -6.85 9.86 4.35
C ASN A 274 -5.65 9.36 3.54
N TYR A 275 -5.50 8.05 3.34
CA TYR A 275 -4.47 7.45 2.48
C TYR A 275 -5.06 6.33 1.62
N GLY A 276 -6.32 6.50 1.22
CA GLY A 276 -7.09 5.46 0.54
C GLY A 276 -7.14 4.17 1.37
N PHE A 277 -6.75 3.07 0.76
CA PHE A 277 -6.70 1.75 1.40
C PHE A 277 -5.34 1.43 2.05
N PHE A 278 -4.39 2.37 2.12
CA PHE A 278 -3.05 2.15 2.65
C PHE A 278 -3.04 1.67 4.11
N ASN A 279 -3.69 2.42 5.01
CA ASN A 279 -3.67 2.08 6.44
C ASN A 279 -4.38 0.76 6.70
N LEU A 280 -5.48 0.49 5.97
CA LEU A 280 -6.15 -0.80 6.02
C LEU A 280 -5.19 -1.93 5.61
N LEU A 281 -4.47 -1.78 4.49
CA LEU A 281 -3.50 -2.77 4.03
C LEU A 281 -2.35 -2.96 5.03
N ALA A 282 -1.83 -1.89 5.63
CA ALA A 282 -0.79 -1.97 6.66
C ALA A 282 -1.29 -2.71 7.93
N ILE A 283 -2.54 -2.49 8.34
CA ILE A 283 -3.19 -3.23 9.43
C ILE A 283 -3.33 -4.71 9.06
N VAL A 284 -3.75 -5.02 7.83
CA VAL A 284 -3.84 -6.41 7.35
C VAL A 284 -2.48 -7.11 7.37
N LEU A 285 -1.40 -6.42 7.00
CA LEU A 285 -0.03 -6.94 7.09
C LEU A 285 0.42 -7.25 8.52
N CYS A 286 -0.22 -6.69 9.56
CA CYS A 286 0.06 -7.01 10.95
C CYS A 286 -0.57 -8.34 11.40
N VAL A 287 -1.62 -8.82 10.74
CA VAL A 287 -2.34 -10.05 11.12
C VAL A 287 -1.43 -11.29 11.16
N PRO A 288 -0.54 -11.53 10.17
CA PRO A 288 0.42 -12.64 10.19
C PRO A 288 1.39 -12.68 11.38
N LEU A 289 1.48 -11.62 12.19
CA LEU A 289 2.29 -11.62 13.42
C LEU A 289 1.65 -12.43 14.55
N LEU A 290 0.33 -12.62 14.49
CA LEU A 290 -0.46 -13.34 15.47
C LEU A 290 -0.48 -14.83 15.12
N ASP A 291 -0.20 -15.69 16.09
CA ASP A 291 -0.33 -17.14 15.94
C ASP A 291 -1.77 -17.61 16.25
N ASP A 292 -2.08 -18.85 15.91
CA ASP A 292 -3.44 -19.38 16.08
C ASP A 292 -3.87 -19.43 17.57
N ALA A 293 -2.91 -19.48 18.50
CA ALA A 293 -3.20 -19.55 19.94
C ALA A 293 -3.86 -18.27 20.46
N VAL A 294 -3.43 -17.09 19.99
CA VAL A 294 -4.08 -15.82 20.35
C VAL A 294 -5.34 -15.59 19.52
N LEU A 295 -5.32 -15.91 18.22
CA LEU A 295 -6.46 -15.68 17.34
C LEU A 295 -7.68 -16.53 17.71
N ARG A 296 -7.50 -17.78 18.15
CA ARG A 296 -8.60 -18.65 18.59
C ARG A 296 -9.38 -18.12 19.80
N ARG A 297 -8.81 -17.18 20.57
CA ARG A 297 -9.51 -16.52 21.68
C ARG A 297 -10.56 -15.50 21.20
N VAL A 298 -10.37 -14.98 19.98
CA VAL A 298 -11.22 -13.94 19.40
C VAL A 298 -12.10 -14.52 18.29
N LEU A 299 -11.57 -15.47 17.52
CA LEU A 299 -12.24 -16.17 16.43
C LEU A 299 -12.33 -17.66 16.77
N PRO A 300 -13.45 -18.16 17.32
CA PRO A 300 -13.62 -19.55 17.73
C PRO A 300 -13.84 -20.48 16.53
N LEU A 301 -13.00 -20.38 15.51
CA LEU A 301 -13.00 -21.24 14.32
C LEU A 301 -12.13 -22.47 14.58
N ALA A 302 -12.70 -23.66 14.37
CA ALA A 302 -12.02 -24.95 14.49
C ALA A 302 -11.19 -25.28 13.24
N LEU A 303 -10.33 -24.34 12.81
CA LEU A 303 -9.42 -24.53 11.67
C LEU A 303 -8.10 -25.12 12.14
N THR A 304 -7.71 -26.26 11.57
CA THR A 304 -6.47 -26.98 11.90
C THR A 304 -5.56 -27.15 10.70
N ALA A 305 -4.27 -27.35 10.97
CA ALA A 305 -3.30 -27.70 9.93
C ALA A 305 -3.65 -29.09 9.37
N GLY A 306 -3.92 -29.14 8.07
CA GLY A 306 -4.02 -30.39 7.31
C GLY A 306 -2.66 -30.81 6.74
N GLU A 307 -2.71 -31.60 5.66
CA GLU A 307 -1.53 -32.06 4.93
C GLU A 307 -0.56 -30.92 4.57
N PRO A 308 0.77 -31.16 4.59
CA PRO A 308 1.73 -30.17 4.15
C PRO A 308 1.56 -29.84 2.66
N GLU A 309 2.10 -28.71 2.23
CA GLU A 309 2.18 -28.38 0.81
C GLU A 309 3.02 -29.42 0.03
N PRO A 310 2.74 -29.67 -1.26
CA PRO A 310 3.53 -30.58 -2.07
C PRO A 310 5.02 -30.19 -2.09
N ARG A 311 5.92 -31.18 -2.09
CA ARG A 311 7.38 -30.95 -2.00
C ARG A 311 7.91 -29.97 -3.06
N TRP A 312 7.46 -30.10 -4.31
CA TRP A 312 7.85 -29.20 -5.39
C TRP A 312 7.55 -27.72 -5.05
N ARG A 313 6.39 -27.46 -4.42
CA ARG A 313 5.98 -26.12 -4.02
C ARG A 313 6.81 -25.62 -2.85
N GLN A 314 7.14 -26.48 -1.90
CA GLN A 314 8.02 -26.11 -0.79
C GLN A 314 9.39 -25.64 -1.30
N TYR A 315 9.99 -26.36 -2.26
CA TYR A 315 11.27 -25.98 -2.86
C TYR A 315 11.15 -24.69 -3.68
N ALA A 316 10.11 -24.56 -4.52
CA ALA A 316 9.86 -23.35 -5.30
C ALA A 316 9.72 -22.11 -4.41
N VAL A 317 8.90 -22.19 -3.35
CA VAL A 317 8.69 -21.08 -2.40
C VAL A 317 9.98 -20.74 -1.65
N ARG A 318 10.81 -21.72 -1.28
CA ARG A 318 12.11 -21.45 -0.64
C ARG A 318 13.06 -20.71 -1.58
N GLY A 319 13.20 -21.18 -2.83
CA GLY A 319 14.06 -20.55 -3.82
C GLY A 319 13.62 -19.12 -4.14
N LEU A 320 12.33 -18.93 -4.44
CA LEU A 320 11.77 -17.61 -4.74
C LEU A 320 11.82 -16.67 -3.53
N ALA A 321 11.62 -17.18 -2.31
CA ALA A 321 11.77 -16.37 -1.10
C ALA A 321 13.20 -15.87 -0.92
N ALA A 322 14.22 -16.68 -1.23
CA ALA A 322 15.61 -16.22 -1.17
C ALA A 322 15.87 -15.09 -2.17
N VAL A 323 15.38 -15.22 -3.42
CA VAL A 323 15.51 -14.20 -4.45
C VAL A 323 14.79 -12.90 -4.04
N LEU A 324 13.53 -13.00 -3.60
CA LEU A 324 12.74 -11.84 -3.18
C LEU A 324 13.34 -11.16 -1.95
N ALA A 325 13.92 -11.91 -1.01
CA ALA A 325 14.60 -11.33 0.15
C ALA A 325 15.84 -10.53 -0.26
N VAL A 326 16.63 -11.01 -1.22
CA VAL A 326 17.78 -10.27 -1.78
C VAL A 326 17.30 -9.00 -2.48
N LEU A 327 16.29 -9.10 -3.35
CA LEU A 327 15.73 -7.94 -4.05
C LEU A 327 15.16 -6.91 -3.07
N ALA A 328 14.45 -7.34 -2.02
CA ALA A 328 13.93 -6.47 -0.98
C ALA A 328 15.04 -5.76 -0.18
N ALA A 329 16.15 -6.45 0.12
CA ALA A 329 17.32 -5.86 0.77
C ALA A 329 18.02 -4.82 -0.13
N LEU A 330 18.17 -5.12 -1.43
CA LEU A 330 18.70 -4.16 -2.40
C LEU A 330 17.80 -2.93 -2.54
N ALA A 331 16.48 -3.11 -2.59
CA ALA A 331 15.52 -2.01 -2.65
C ALA A 331 15.53 -1.16 -1.37
N PHE A 332 15.67 -1.77 -0.19
CA PHE A 332 15.87 -1.06 1.07
C PHE A 332 17.13 -0.19 1.02
N ALA A 333 18.27 -0.76 0.61
CA ALA A 333 19.53 -0.02 0.53
C ALA A 333 19.46 1.14 -0.48
N ARG A 334 18.85 0.89 -1.66
CA ARG A 334 18.63 1.91 -2.68
C ARG A 334 17.78 3.06 -2.14
N GLU A 335 16.68 2.77 -1.44
CA GLU A 335 15.77 3.77 -0.90
C GLU A 335 16.45 4.68 0.14
N ILE A 336 17.20 4.08 1.07
CA ILE A 336 17.97 4.85 2.07
C ILE A 336 19.00 5.74 1.39
N ALA A 337 19.79 5.18 0.48
CA ALA A 337 20.86 5.92 -0.17
C ALA A 337 20.34 7.06 -1.06
N GLN A 338 19.22 6.85 -1.77
CA GLN A 338 18.56 7.90 -2.56
C GLN A 338 17.93 9.01 -1.70
N THR A 339 17.67 8.74 -0.42
CA THR A 339 17.08 9.72 0.49
C THR A 339 18.13 10.64 1.13
N LEU A 340 19.42 10.27 1.10
CA LEU A 340 20.46 11.08 1.73
C LEU A 340 20.66 12.43 1.02
N PRO A 341 20.92 13.52 1.77
CA PRO A 341 21.12 14.84 1.18
C PRO A 341 22.34 14.83 0.25
N GLY A 342 22.20 15.45 -0.93
CA GLY A 342 23.28 15.58 -1.90
C GLY A 342 23.34 14.47 -2.96
N VAL A 343 22.56 13.39 -2.82
CA VAL A 343 22.41 12.39 -3.88
C VAL A 343 21.46 12.91 -4.95
N ARG A 344 22.01 13.29 -6.11
CA ARG A 344 21.23 13.86 -7.22
C ARG A 344 20.80 12.86 -8.29
N ARG A 345 21.42 11.69 -8.34
CA ARG A 345 21.13 10.66 -9.35
C ARG A 345 20.65 9.37 -8.67
N PRO A 346 19.61 8.71 -9.23
CA PRO A 346 19.22 7.39 -8.78
C PRO A 346 20.41 6.43 -8.86
N LEU A 347 20.64 5.67 -7.80
CA LEU A 347 21.59 4.57 -7.84
C LEU A 347 21.04 3.48 -8.78
N GLU A 348 21.70 3.33 -9.92
CA GLU A 348 21.41 2.29 -10.90
C GLU A 348 21.66 0.91 -10.29
N ASN A 349 20.72 -0.01 -10.50
CA ASN A 349 20.89 -1.39 -10.06
C ASN A 349 20.21 -2.31 -11.06
N PRO A 350 20.97 -3.01 -11.93
CA PRO A 350 20.40 -3.76 -13.04
C PRO A 350 19.45 -4.87 -12.60
N LEU A 351 19.63 -5.43 -11.40
CA LEU A 351 18.71 -6.44 -10.85
C LEU A 351 17.36 -5.82 -10.48
N LEU A 352 17.38 -4.67 -9.81
CA LEU A 352 16.14 -3.96 -9.46
C LEU A 352 15.46 -3.38 -10.70
N ASP A 353 16.23 -2.88 -11.66
CA ASP A 353 15.73 -2.29 -12.89
C ASP A 353 15.09 -3.36 -13.80
N ALA A 354 15.61 -4.59 -13.77
CA ALA A 354 15.01 -5.73 -14.48
C ALA A 354 13.63 -6.13 -13.93
N VAL A 355 13.39 -5.96 -12.62
CA VAL A 355 12.11 -6.31 -11.97
C VAL A 355 11.18 -5.12 -11.73
N ALA A 356 11.67 -3.89 -11.94
CA ALA A 356 10.90 -2.66 -11.75
C ALA A 356 9.55 -2.64 -12.51
N PRO A 357 9.43 -3.17 -13.75
CA PRO A 357 8.14 -3.23 -14.45
C PRO A 357 7.05 -4.03 -13.71
N LEU A 358 7.44 -4.95 -12.83
CA LEU A 358 6.49 -5.75 -12.03
C LEU A 358 5.96 -4.99 -10.80
N ARG A 359 6.54 -3.84 -10.47
CA ARG A 359 6.13 -2.93 -9.37
C ARG A 359 5.92 -3.62 -8.01
N SER A 360 6.65 -4.72 -7.78
CA SER A 360 6.47 -5.62 -6.63
C SER A 360 7.73 -5.74 -5.76
N VAL A 361 8.73 -4.88 -5.98
CA VAL A 361 9.90 -4.73 -5.11
C VAL A 361 10.18 -3.23 -5.00
N ASN A 362 9.65 -2.62 -3.95
CA ASN A 362 9.54 -1.17 -3.88
C ASN A 362 10.39 -0.55 -2.75
N GLY A 363 10.50 0.77 -2.74
CA GLY A 363 10.90 1.56 -1.57
C GLY A 363 9.69 2.24 -0.96
N TYR A 364 9.79 2.69 0.30
CA TYR A 364 8.72 3.41 1.00
C TYR A 364 9.31 4.62 1.73
N GLY A 365 8.56 5.71 1.78
CA GLY A 365 9.03 6.95 2.41
C GLY A 365 8.10 8.12 2.14
N LEU A 366 6.81 7.93 2.44
CA LEU A 366 5.80 8.98 2.39
C LEU A 366 6.17 10.10 3.36
N PHE A 367 6.01 11.36 2.96
CA PHE A 367 6.30 12.54 3.77
C PHE A 367 7.70 12.58 4.39
N ARG A 368 8.71 12.06 3.68
CA ARG A 368 10.11 12.15 4.13
C ARG A 368 10.60 13.60 4.26
N VAL A 369 10.06 14.49 3.43
CA VAL A 369 10.16 15.94 3.55
C VAL A 369 8.76 16.47 3.81
N MET A 370 8.60 17.22 4.89
CA MET A 370 7.35 17.80 5.32
C MET A 370 7.06 19.07 4.54
N THR A 371 5.83 19.20 4.08
CA THR A 371 5.31 20.46 3.55
C THR A 371 4.96 21.37 4.71
N THR A 372 5.57 22.56 4.75
CA THR A 372 5.25 23.61 5.73
C THR A 372 4.28 24.65 5.19
N GLU A 373 3.98 24.57 3.90
CA GLU A 373 2.99 25.36 3.18
C GLU A 373 2.09 24.43 2.38
N ARG A 374 0.90 24.92 2.02
CA ARG A 374 -0.08 24.18 1.21
C ARG A 374 -0.47 25.03 -0.01
N PRO A 375 0.39 25.11 -1.04
CA PRO A 375 0.02 25.75 -2.29
C PRO A 375 -1.16 25.02 -2.92
N GLU A 376 -2.07 25.77 -3.53
CA GLU A 376 -3.31 25.23 -4.07
C GLU A 376 -3.60 25.79 -5.46
N ILE A 377 -4.02 24.91 -6.36
CA ILE A 377 -4.47 25.28 -7.71
C ILE A 377 -5.98 25.40 -7.67
N VAL A 378 -6.46 26.61 -7.96
CA VAL A 378 -7.89 26.94 -8.14
C VAL A 378 -8.19 26.92 -9.64
N ILE A 379 -9.20 26.17 -10.04
CA ILE A 379 -9.68 26.13 -11.42
C ILE A 379 -10.99 26.90 -11.45
N GLU A 380 -11.09 27.93 -12.28
CA GLU A 380 -12.30 28.72 -12.44
C GLU A 380 -12.81 28.61 -13.87
N GLY A 381 -14.14 28.63 -14.03
CA GLY A 381 -14.83 28.70 -15.32
C GLY A 381 -15.85 29.82 -15.35
N SER A 382 -16.15 30.30 -16.55
CA SER A 382 -17.16 31.32 -16.78
C SER A 382 -17.88 31.05 -18.09
N GLU A 383 -19.21 31.12 -18.07
CA GLU A 383 -20.05 31.01 -19.28
C GLU A 383 -20.15 32.35 -20.03
N ASP A 384 -20.00 33.47 -19.32
CA ASP A 384 -20.23 34.82 -19.83
C ASP A 384 -18.96 35.70 -19.86
N THR A 385 -17.81 35.13 -19.48
CA THR A 385 -16.49 35.78 -19.31
C THR A 385 -16.41 36.84 -18.20
N LEU A 386 -17.52 37.15 -17.53
CA LEU A 386 -17.63 38.19 -16.51
C LEU A 386 -17.69 37.58 -15.11
N HIS A 387 -18.50 36.54 -14.93
CA HIS A 387 -18.69 35.85 -13.66
C HIS A 387 -17.93 34.53 -13.70
N TRP A 388 -16.92 34.43 -12.86
CA TRP A 388 -16.10 33.24 -12.72
C TRP A 388 -16.51 32.47 -11.46
N SER A 389 -16.60 31.16 -11.58
CA SER A 389 -16.91 30.25 -10.48
C SER A 389 -15.84 29.17 -10.38
N GLU A 390 -15.40 28.87 -9.17
CA GLU A 390 -14.46 27.78 -8.88
C GLU A 390 -15.10 26.41 -9.14
N TYR A 391 -14.36 25.53 -9.83
CA TYR A 391 -14.68 24.11 -9.91
C TYR A 391 -14.30 23.41 -8.61
N GLY A 392 -15.33 23.07 -7.84
CA GLY A 392 -15.18 22.36 -6.58
C GLY A 392 -14.84 20.89 -6.76
N PHE A 393 -13.83 20.42 -6.05
CA PHE A 393 -13.50 19.00 -5.97
C PHE A 393 -14.33 18.29 -4.88
N PRO A 394 -14.78 17.04 -5.10
CA PRO A 394 -15.63 16.32 -4.14
C PRO A 394 -14.96 16.04 -2.79
N TRP A 395 -13.64 15.82 -2.80
CA TRP A 395 -12.90 15.33 -1.62
C TRP A 395 -11.77 16.25 -1.19
N LYS A 396 -11.13 16.92 -2.14
CA LYS A 396 -10.05 17.88 -1.87
C LYS A 396 -10.56 19.08 -1.05
N PRO A 397 -9.81 19.56 -0.06
CA PRO A 397 -10.07 20.87 0.55
C PRO A 397 -10.01 21.99 -0.50
N GLY A 398 -11.01 22.87 -0.47
CA GLY A 398 -11.15 24.04 -1.34
C GLY A 398 -11.70 25.18 -0.49
N ASP A 399 -12.99 25.45 -0.62
CA ASP A 399 -13.74 26.41 0.22
C ASP A 399 -13.38 26.28 1.72
N VAL A 400 -12.84 27.36 2.28
CA VAL A 400 -12.39 27.47 3.67
C VAL A 400 -13.54 27.42 4.69
N ALA A 401 -14.76 27.69 4.26
CA ALA A 401 -15.97 27.52 5.08
C ALA A 401 -16.49 26.08 5.05
N ARG A 402 -16.01 25.23 4.13
CA ARG A 402 -16.44 23.83 4.00
C ARG A 402 -15.63 22.92 4.91
N ARG A 403 -16.32 22.24 5.83
CA ARG A 403 -15.71 21.19 6.66
C ARG A 403 -15.16 20.05 5.79
N PRO A 404 -13.92 19.57 6.00
CA PRO A 404 -13.38 18.44 5.26
C PRO A 404 -14.15 17.13 5.50
N ARG A 405 -14.16 16.22 4.52
CA ARG A 405 -14.89 14.94 4.60
C ARG A 405 -14.01 13.80 5.12
N PHE A 406 -14.64 12.80 5.71
CA PHE A 406 -13.97 11.53 6.01
C PHE A 406 -14.33 10.52 4.92
N MET A 407 -13.33 9.95 4.23
CA MET A 407 -13.58 9.13 3.04
C MET A 407 -12.81 7.81 2.99
N ALA A 408 -11.90 7.58 3.95
CA ALA A 408 -11.20 6.30 4.01
C ALA A 408 -12.24 5.16 4.05
N PRO A 409 -12.05 4.08 3.28
CA PRO A 409 -10.83 3.73 2.54
C PRO A 409 -10.86 4.07 1.03
N HIS A 410 -11.76 4.96 0.58
CA HIS A 410 -11.82 5.42 -0.80
C HIS A 410 -10.57 6.27 -1.17
N MET A 411 -10.05 6.03 -2.37
CA MET A 411 -8.90 6.73 -2.93
C MET A 411 -9.34 7.60 -4.13
N PRO A 412 -9.62 8.89 -3.93
CA PRO A 412 -9.93 9.81 -5.01
C PRO A 412 -8.64 10.27 -5.69
N ARG A 413 -8.33 9.67 -6.85
CA ARG A 413 -7.01 9.74 -7.47
C ARG A 413 -6.74 11.13 -8.05
N LEU A 414 -7.74 11.79 -8.63
CA LEU A 414 -7.61 13.15 -9.16
C LEU A 414 -7.43 14.18 -8.03
N ASP A 415 -8.31 14.17 -7.02
CA ASP A 415 -8.21 15.04 -5.84
C ASP A 415 -6.84 14.92 -5.15
N TRP A 416 -6.31 13.70 -5.06
CA TRP A 416 -4.98 13.47 -4.51
C TRP A 416 -3.87 14.03 -5.39
N GLN A 417 -3.98 13.88 -6.72
CA GLN A 417 -2.99 14.40 -7.66
C GLN A 417 -2.92 15.93 -7.65
N MET A 418 -4.04 16.62 -7.38
CA MET A 418 -4.05 18.06 -7.24
C MET A 418 -3.14 18.57 -6.11
N TRP A 419 -2.94 17.80 -5.04
CA TRP A 419 -1.96 18.15 -4.00
C TRP A 419 -0.53 18.14 -4.54
N PHE A 420 -0.16 17.11 -5.33
CA PHE A 420 1.15 17.07 -5.99
C PHE A 420 1.28 18.18 -7.03
N ALA A 421 0.22 18.48 -7.77
CA ALA A 421 0.20 19.58 -8.74
C ALA A 421 0.43 20.93 -8.08
N GLY A 422 -0.10 21.17 -6.88
CA GLY A 422 0.17 22.41 -6.12
C GLY A 422 1.65 22.59 -5.77
N LEU A 423 2.36 21.48 -5.50
CA LEU A 423 3.78 21.50 -5.15
C LEU A 423 4.70 21.59 -6.38
N ASP A 424 4.33 20.94 -7.48
CA ASP A 424 5.05 20.98 -8.76
C ASP A 424 4.07 21.07 -9.95
N PRO A 425 3.58 22.28 -10.28
CA PRO A 425 2.65 22.47 -11.39
C PRO A 425 3.26 22.10 -12.74
N ALA A 426 4.58 22.28 -12.91
CA ALA A 426 5.29 21.96 -14.14
C ALA A 426 5.32 20.45 -14.38
N GLY A 427 5.60 19.65 -13.33
CA GLY A 427 5.53 18.19 -13.38
C GLY A 427 4.12 17.65 -13.65
N ALA A 428 3.07 18.39 -13.28
CA ALA A 428 1.68 18.00 -13.47
C ALA A 428 1.09 18.35 -14.85
N GLN A 429 1.78 19.12 -15.69
CA GLN A 429 1.23 19.62 -16.97
C GLN A 429 0.67 18.53 -17.89
N ALA A 430 1.27 17.33 -17.87
CA ALA A 430 0.88 16.22 -18.73
C ALA A 430 -0.57 15.76 -18.54
N TRP A 431 -1.16 15.96 -17.36
CA TRP A 431 -2.57 15.63 -17.07
C TRP A 431 -3.40 16.85 -16.67
N LEU A 432 -2.78 17.91 -16.13
CA LEU A 432 -3.46 19.14 -15.74
C LEU A 432 -3.97 19.93 -16.97
N LEU A 433 -3.19 19.99 -18.06
CA LEU A 433 -3.65 20.64 -19.30
C LEU A 433 -4.81 19.89 -19.95
N PRO A 434 -4.78 18.55 -20.09
CA PRO A 434 -5.96 17.78 -20.47
C PRO A 434 -7.17 18.02 -19.55
N LEU A 435 -6.97 18.16 -18.24
CA LEU A 435 -8.06 18.46 -17.30
C LEU A 435 -8.74 19.78 -17.66
N LEU A 436 -7.96 20.87 -17.81
CA LEU A 436 -8.51 22.18 -18.19
C LEU A 436 -9.23 22.14 -19.53
N ARG A 437 -8.68 21.42 -20.52
CA ARG A 437 -9.31 21.24 -21.82
C ARG A 437 -10.65 20.50 -21.71
N ASN A 438 -10.69 19.39 -20.99
CA ASN A 438 -11.91 18.59 -20.84
C ASN A 438 -12.99 19.33 -20.06
N ILE A 439 -12.60 20.14 -19.07
CA ILE A 439 -13.54 21.04 -18.37
C ILE A 439 -14.13 22.06 -19.35
N LEU A 440 -13.29 22.70 -20.17
CA LEU A 440 -13.73 23.67 -21.18
C LEU A 440 -14.65 23.04 -22.25
N GLU A 441 -14.37 21.80 -22.65
CA GLU A 441 -15.16 21.04 -23.64
C GLU A 441 -16.43 20.40 -23.04
N GLY A 442 -16.57 20.38 -21.71
CA GLY A 442 -17.71 19.78 -21.04
C GLY A 442 -17.73 18.24 -21.07
N THR A 443 -16.56 17.59 -21.10
CA THR A 443 -16.44 16.12 -21.24
C THR A 443 -17.09 15.40 -20.04
N PRO A 444 -18.20 14.66 -20.24
CA PRO A 444 -18.96 14.08 -19.13
C PRO A 444 -18.21 13.04 -18.28
N GLN A 445 -17.19 12.40 -18.85
CA GLN A 445 -16.38 11.41 -18.13
C GLN A 445 -15.38 12.04 -17.14
N VAL A 446 -15.07 13.33 -17.32
CA VAL A 446 -14.06 14.06 -16.52
C VAL A 446 -14.72 14.97 -15.48
N LEU A 447 -15.90 15.51 -15.78
CA LEU A 447 -16.76 16.26 -14.85
C LEU A 447 -17.40 15.33 -13.81
#